data_AF-K2ERG2-F1
#
_entry.id   AF-K2ERG2-F1
#
_cell.length_a   1.000
_cell.length_b   1.000
_cell.length_c   1.000
_cell.angle_alpha   90.00
_cell.angle_beta   90.00
_cell.angle_gamma   90.00
#
_symmetry.space_group_name_H-M   'P 1'
#
loop_
_entity.id
_entity.type
_entity.pdbx_description
1 polymer ?
#
loop_
_entity_poly.entity_id
_entity_poly.type
_entity_poly.pdbx_seq_one_letter_code
_entity_poly.pdbx_strand_id
1 'polypeptide(L)'
;MVADMSFWKKNWWVLACIALLLLCFSPFFNQKVAAVNLLQERLLQMEGERLRVSQKQEELQLRIASQNDPAWIEMILMRDLGVVPEGFLKVHFKG
;
A
#
# COMPACT_ATOMS: atom_id res chain seq x y z
N MET A 1 53.88 -30.01 -10.50
CA MET A 1 52.64 -30.05 -9.70
C MET A 1 52.85 -30.14 -8.18
N VAL A 2 54.08 -30.23 -7.64
CA VAL A 2 54.32 -30.26 -6.17
C VAL A 2 54.58 -28.85 -5.58
N ALA A 3 54.96 -27.87 -6.42
CA ALA A 3 55.24 -26.51 -5.98
C ALA A 3 54.00 -25.78 -5.43
N ASP A 4 52.81 -26.01 -6.00
CA ASP A 4 51.55 -25.40 -5.55
C ASP A 4 51.22 -25.72 -4.08
N MET A 5 51.56 -26.92 -3.61
CA MET A 5 51.22 -27.38 -2.27
C MET A 5 52.09 -26.72 -1.17
N SER A 6 53.31 -26.29 -1.53
CA SER A 6 54.23 -25.57 -0.64
C SER A 6 53.77 -24.12 -0.44
N PHE A 7 53.37 -23.44 -1.52
CA PHE A 7 52.82 -22.09 -1.45
C PHE A 7 51.53 -22.04 -0.64
N TRP A 8 50.69 -23.08 -0.75
CA TRP A 8 49.46 -23.22 0.03
C TRP A 8 49.70 -23.33 1.54
N LYS A 9 50.67 -24.13 1.99
CA LYS A 9 51.00 -24.23 3.42
C LYS A 9 51.60 -22.94 3.97
N LYS A 10 52.40 -22.23 3.16
CA LYS A 10 53.08 -20.99 3.57
C LYS A 10 52.13 -19.79 3.63
N ASN A 11 51.16 -19.71 2.70
CA ASN A 11 50.15 -18.67 2.64
C ASN A 11 48.78 -19.06 3.24
N TRP A 12 48.67 -20.21 3.91
CA TRP A 12 47.43 -20.64 4.58
C TRP A 12 46.92 -19.60 5.58
N TRP A 13 47.83 -18.92 6.28
CA TRP A 13 47.50 -17.82 7.20
C TRP A 13 46.84 -16.63 6.50
N VAL A 14 47.26 -16.30 5.29
CA VAL A 14 46.65 -15.21 4.50
C VAL A 14 45.24 -15.59 4.05
N LEU A 15 45.05 -16.84 3.62
CA LEU A 15 43.73 -17.36 3.28
C LEU A 15 42.81 -17.41 4.50
N ALA A 16 43.33 -17.78 5.68
CA ALA A 16 42.57 -17.77 6.93
C ALA A 16 42.17 -16.35 7.34
N CYS A 17 43.06 -15.36 7.18
CA CYS A 17 42.73 -13.96 7.43
C CYS A 17 41.68 -13.43 6.44
N ILE A 18 41.79 -13.75 5.15
CA ILE A 18 40.80 -13.35 4.15
C ILE A 18 39.45 -14.02 4.43
N ALA A 19 39.44 -15.31 4.77
CA ALA A 19 38.23 -16.02 5.15
C ALA A 19 37.59 -15.43 6.41
N LEU A 20 38.39 -15.06 7.41
CA LEU A 20 37.94 -14.38 8.62
C LEU A 20 37.33 -13.01 8.31
N LEU A 21 37.95 -12.22 7.42
CA LEU A 21 37.43 -10.94 6.97
C LEU A 21 36.09 -11.12 6.25
N LEU A 22 35.95 -12.11 5.36
CA LEU A 22 34.70 -12.41 4.66
C LEU A 22 33.60 -12.89 5.61
N LEU A 23 33.94 -13.77 6.55
CA LEU A 23 33.01 -14.25 7.57
C LEU A 23 32.55 -13.13 8.51
N CYS A 24 33.41 -12.16 8.81
CA CYS A 24 33.06 -11.01 9.64
C CYS A 24 32.23 -9.98 8.86
N PHE A 25 32.48 -9.83 7.56
CA PHE A 25 31.80 -8.86 6.71
C PHE A 25 30.36 -9.28 6.33
N SER A 26 30.13 -10.57 6.10
CA SER A 26 28.81 -11.08 5.71
C SER A 26 27.67 -10.79 6.70
N PRO A 27 27.79 -10.99 8.04
CA PRO A 27 26.72 -10.67 8.98
C PRO A 27 26.48 -9.16 9.11
N PHE A 28 27.52 -8.34 8.93
CA PHE A 28 27.40 -6.89 9.01
C PHE A 28 26.52 -6.32 7.88
N PHE A 29 26.66 -6.85 6.67
CA PHE A 29 25.81 -6.47 5.54
C PHE A 29 24.36 -6.93 5.71
N ASN A 30 24.16 -8.17 6.17
CA ASN A 30 22.83 -8.75 6.31
C ASN A 30 21.93 -8.00 7.31
N GLN A 31 22.48 -7.44 8.40
CA GLN A 31 21.70 -6.63 9.34
C GLN A 31 21.17 -5.33 8.71
N LYS A 32 21.95 -4.69 7.85
CA LYS A 32 21.54 -3.45 7.18
C LYS A 32 20.45 -3.73 6.15
N VAL A 33 20.59 -4.82 5.40
CA VAL A 33 19.58 -5.27 4.43
C VAL A 33 18.25 -5.61 5.12
N ALA A 34 18.29 -6.29 6.26
CA ALA A 34 17.08 -6.60 7.02
C ALA A 34 16.33 -5.34 7.50
N ALA A 35 17.06 -4.33 7.99
CA ALA A 35 16.47 -3.06 8.41
C ALA A 35 15.84 -2.29 7.23
N VAL A 36 16.50 -2.29 6.07
CA VAL A 36 15.99 -1.65 4.84
C VAL A 36 14.73 -2.36 4.35
N ASN A 37 14.73 -3.70 4.32
CA ASN A 37 13.57 -4.48 3.91
C ASN A 37 12.36 -4.22 4.82
N LEU A 38 12.57 -4.17 6.13
CA LEU A 38 11.50 -3.87 7.08
C LEU A 38 10.93 -2.45 6.87
N LEU A 39 11.79 -1.45 6.63
CA LEU A 39 11.33 -0.09 6.33
C LEU A 39 10.57 -0.03 5.01
N GLN A 40 10.99 -0.77 4.00
CA GLN A 40 10.33 -0.84 2.70
C GLN A 40 8.94 -1.47 2.80
N GLU A 41 8.80 -2.57 3.55
CA GLU A 41 7.50 -3.19 3.82
C GLU A 41 6.54 -2.23 4.54
N ARG A 42 7.04 -1.49 5.53
CA ARG A 42 6.25 -0.49 6.26
C ARG A 42 5.81 0.65 5.36
N LEU A 43 6.68 1.14 4.48
CA LEU A 43 6.33 2.15 3.49
C LEU A 43 5.21 1.66 2.57
N LEU A 44 5.35 0.44 2.04
CA LEU A 44 4.37 -0.12 1.12
C LEU A 44 2.99 -0.32 1.80
N GLN A 45 2.99 -0.72 3.08
CA GLN A 45 1.76 -0.78 3.87
C GLN A 45 1.11 0.61 4.04
N MET A 46 1.89 1.61 4.44
CA MET A 46 1.39 2.97 4.62
C MET A 46 0.90 3.60 3.31
N GLU A 47 1.57 3.35 2.19
CA GLU A 47 1.11 3.79 0.87
C GLU A 47 -0.20 3.13 0.47
N GLY A 48 -0.35 1.84 0.72
CA GLY A 48 -1.60 1.12 0.48
C GLY A 48 -2.77 1.63 1.32
N GLU A 49 -2.52 1.93 2.59
CA GLU A 49 -3.52 2.55 3.48
C GLU A 49 -3.89 3.96 3.02
N ARG A 50 -2.89 4.78 2.68
CA ARG A 50 -3.10 6.14 2.15
C ARG A 50 -3.97 6.12 0.89
N LEU A 51 -3.71 5.20 -0.03
CA LEU A 51 -4.46 5.09 -1.28
C LEU A 51 -5.93 4.70 -1.02
N ARG A 52 -6.17 3.77 -0.10
CA ARG A 52 -7.53 3.39 0.32
C ARG A 52 -8.30 4.54 0.97
N VAL A 53 -7.64 5.32 1.82
CA VAL A 53 -8.27 6.50 2.45
C VAL A 53 -8.58 7.57 1.41
N SER A 54 -7.67 7.81 0.47
CA SER A 54 -7.88 8.75 -0.65
C SER A 54 -9.08 8.34 -1.50
N GLN A 55 -9.17 7.06 -1.88
CA GLN A 55 -10.30 6.55 -2.66
C GLN A 55 -11.63 6.70 -1.90
N LYS A 56 -11.65 6.41 -0.60
CA LYS A 56 -12.85 6.64 0.23
C LYS A 56 -13.22 8.11 0.26
N GLN A 57 -12.24 9.00 0.40
CA GLN A 57 -12.49 10.44 0.40
C GLN A 57 -13.10 10.90 -0.92
N GLU A 58 -12.57 10.45 -2.05
CA GLU A 58 -13.12 10.74 -3.39
C GLU A 58 -14.55 10.20 -3.53
N GLU A 59 -14.82 8.96 -3.10
CA GLU A 59 -16.18 8.40 -3.12
C GLU A 59 -17.15 9.22 -2.26
N LEU A 60 -16.74 9.61 -1.04
CA LEU A 60 -17.56 10.44 -0.17
C LEU A 60 -17.81 11.82 -0.80
N GLN A 61 -16.81 12.43 -1.42
CA GLN A 61 -16.97 13.70 -2.13
C GLN A 61 -17.93 13.57 -3.31
N LEU A 62 -17.84 12.50 -4.09
CA LEU A 62 -18.81 12.22 -5.16
C LEU A 62 -20.22 12.03 -4.63
N ARG A 63 -20.39 11.33 -3.50
CA ARG A 63 -21.70 11.20 -2.85
C ARG A 63 -22.22 12.56 -2.41
N ILE A 64 -21.43 13.36 -1.71
CA ILE A 64 -21.83 14.71 -1.28
C ILE A 64 -22.20 15.57 -2.50
N ALA A 65 -21.41 15.52 -3.57
CA ALA A 65 -21.71 16.22 -4.81
C ALA A 65 -23.04 15.76 -5.42
N SER A 66 -23.33 14.46 -5.42
CA SER A 66 -24.62 13.92 -5.90
C SER A 66 -25.80 14.30 -5.00
N GLN A 67 -25.58 14.47 -3.70
CA GLN A 67 -26.61 14.87 -2.75
C GLN A 67 -26.95 16.36 -2.81
N ASN A 68 -26.03 17.17 -3.34
CA ASN A 68 -26.26 18.59 -3.59
C ASN A 68 -26.99 18.85 -4.93
N ASP A 69 -27.30 17.80 -5.70
CA ASP A 69 -28.11 17.94 -6.90
C ASP A 69 -29.59 18.16 -6.50
N PRO A 70 -30.21 19.29 -6.87
CA PRO A 70 -31.61 19.55 -6.57
C PRO A 70 -32.54 18.45 -7.10
N ALA A 71 -32.22 17.80 -8.23
CA ALA A 71 -33.00 16.69 -8.75
C ALA A 71 -32.90 15.43 -7.85
N TRP A 72 -31.75 15.19 -7.22
CA TRP A 72 -31.58 14.11 -6.26
C TRP A 72 -32.35 14.36 -4.96
N ILE A 73 -32.35 15.61 -4.49
CA ILE A 73 -33.13 16.04 -3.32
C ILE A 73 -34.63 15.86 -3.57
N GLU A 74 -35.12 16.31 -4.74
CA GLU A 74 -36.52 16.13 -5.14
C GLU A 74 -36.90 14.65 -5.23
N MET A 75 -36.03 13.80 -5.79
CA MET A 75 -36.26 12.35 -5.86
C MET A 75 -36.34 11.69 -4.47
N ILE A 76 -35.46 12.05 -3.53
CA ILE A 76 -35.48 11.54 -2.15
C ILE A 76 -36.74 12.02 -1.42
N LEU A 77 -37.11 13.29 -1.58
CA LEU A 77 -38.34 13.87 -1.04
C LEU A 77 -39.58 13.13 -1.57
N MET A 78 -39.64 12.84 -2.87
CA MET A 78 -40.72 12.06 -3.45
C MET A 78 -40.78 10.62 -2.91
N ARG A 79 -39.62 9.97 -2.74
CA ARG A 79 -39.54 8.56 -2.30
C ARG A 79 -39.88 8.39 -0.82
N ASP A 80 -39.26 9.18 0.06
CA ASP A 80 -39.27 8.94 1.51
C ASP A 80 -40.39 9.72 2.21
N LEU A 81 -40.74 10.91 1.71
CA LEU A 81 -41.80 11.75 2.25
C LEU A 81 -43.10 11.71 1.42
N GLY A 82 -43.07 11.10 0.23
CA GLY A 82 -44.24 10.97 -0.65
C GLY A 82 -44.74 12.30 -1.23
N VAL A 83 -43.95 13.37 -1.10
CA VAL A 83 -44.25 14.73 -1.56
C VAL A 83 -43.98 14.87 -3.06
N VAL A 84 -44.71 15.74 -3.72
CA VAL A 84 -44.59 15.98 -5.16
C VAL A 84 -44.18 17.44 -5.37
N PRO A 85 -43.18 17.72 -6.22
CA PRO A 85 -42.73 19.08 -6.49
C PRO A 85 -43.83 19.90 -7.16
N GLU A 86 -43.74 21.22 -7.00
CA GLU A 86 -44.77 22.13 -7.49
C GLU A 86 -44.96 21.98 -9.01
N GLY A 87 -46.21 21.77 -9.44
CA GLY A 87 -46.58 21.59 -10.84
C GLY A 87 -46.84 20.14 -11.29
N PHE A 88 -46.57 19.14 -10.44
CA PHE A 88 -46.84 17.73 -10.77
C PHE A 88 -48.05 17.18 -9.97
N LEU A 89 -48.87 16.32 -10.60
CA LEU A 89 -50.08 15.74 -10.00
C LEU A 89 -49.88 14.24 -9.70
N LYS A 90 -50.08 13.81 -8.44
CA LYS A 90 -49.99 12.39 -8.06
C LYS A 90 -51.26 11.65 -8.50
N VAL A 91 -51.16 10.84 -9.55
CA VAL A 91 -52.30 10.04 -10.07
C VAL A 91 -52.25 8.64 -9.47
N HIS A 92 -53.26 8.28 -8.68
CA HIS A 92 -53.45 6.91 -8.18
C HIS A 92 -54.45 6.17 -9.09
N PHE A 93 -54.01 5.11 -9.74
CA PHE A 93 -54.90 4.19 -10.45
C PHE A 93 -55.46 3.17 -9.45
N LYS A 94 -56.79 3.17 -9.27
CA LYS A 94 -57.51 2.13 -8.52
C LYS A 94 -57.78 0.95 -9.47
N GLY A 95 -57.24 -0.21 -9.13
CA GLY A 95 -57.66 -1.51 -9.69
C GLY A 95 -58.92 -2.03 -9.01
#